data_AF-A0A843LC80-F1
#
_entry.id   AF-A0A843LC80-F1
#
_cell.length_a   1.000
_cell.length_b   1.000
_cell.length_c   1.000
_cell.angle_alpha   90.00
_cell.angle_beta   90.00
_cell.angle_gamma   90.00
#
_symmetry.space_group_name_H-M   'P 1'
#
loop_
_entity.id
_entity.type
_entity.pdbx_description
1 polymer ?
#
loop_
_entity_poly.entity_id
_entity_poly.type
_entity_poly.pdbx_seq_one_letter_code
_entity_poly.pdbx_strand_id
1 'polypeptide(L)'
;MAIENSILNQFIFLIGEITLLFILGSIVFAILMVTLALISIRRGKIYFPSLIKSGVVLVEGLMKALFRLFGLEDQQVNSFFIELHNSMNKRAFEAVPVRDRAIFLPQCLRSSKCPAHLTPEGLKCKCCGLCMIGYWLPLLEKMGYRVFSVPGSSFIKRMVRKYRPKAIIGVGCMGEVKEGLEMSDKLGLISMGVVTLKEGCVETYLDWEMLLEIAKLGVDPGTIPPDLITLPKNNNT
;
A
#
# COMPACT_ATOMS: atom_id res chain seq x y z
N MET A 1 43.46 -22.84 -45.80
CA MET A 1 43.11 -23.92 -44.86
C MET A 1 43.78 -23.78 -43.49
N ALA A 2 45.12 -23.76 -43.35
CA ALA A 2 45.76 -23.61 -42.03
C ALA A 2 45.53 -22.24 -41.34
N ILE A 3 45.56 -21.14 -42.11
CA ILE A 3 45.33 -19.77 -41.59
C ILE A 3 43.87 -19.57 -41.15
N GLU A 4 42.93 -20.15 -41.89
CA GLU A 4 41.49 -20.06 -41.64
C GLU A 4 41.09 -20.81 -40.36
N ASN A 5 41.70 -21.99 -40.12
CA ASN A 5 41.54 -22.75 -38.88
C ASN A 5 42.15 -22.02 -37.67
N SER A 6 43.26 -21.30 -37.85
CA SER A 6 43.89 -20.52 -36.77
C SER A 6 43.02 -19.33 -36.34
N ILE A 7 42.40 -18.63 -37.28
CA ILE A 7 41.52 -17.50 -37.00
C ILE A 7 40.23 -17.99 -36.32
N LEU A 8 39.63 -19.07 -36.82
CA LEU A 8 38.43 -19.65 -36.22
C LEU A 8 38.66 -20.10 -34.76
N ASN A 9 39.81 -20.73 -34.49
CA ASN A 9 40.17 -21.11 -33.12
C ASN A 9 40.31 -19.90 -32.20
N GLN A 10 40.96 -18.82 -32.65
CA GLN A 10 41.07 -17.58 -31.86
C GLN A 10 39.70 -16.97 -31.55
N PHE A 11 38.76 -16.98 -32.50
CA PHE A 11 37.39 -16.54 -32.26
C PHE A 11 36.66 -17.42 -31.25
N ILE A 12 36.79 -18.74 -31.34
CA ILE A 12 36.16 -19.68 -30.40
C ILE A 12 36.70 -19.46 -28.98
N PHE A 13 38.02 -19.28 -28.82
CA PHE A 13 38.63 -19.01 -27.51
C PHE A 13 38.15 -17.68 -26.92
N LEU A 14 38.06 -16.63 -27.73
CA LEU A 14 37.57 -15.32 -27.28
C LEU A 14 36.12 -15.38 -26.81
N ILE A 15 35.25 -16.05 -27.56
CA ILE A 15 33.84 -16.24 -27.20
C ILE A 15 33.74 -17.07 -25.91
N GLY A 16 34.56 -18.11 -25.77
CA GLY A 16 34.63 -18.94 -24.57
C GLY A 16 35.01 -18.14 -23.32
N GLU A 17 36.05 -17.30 -23.42
CA GLU A 17 36.50 -16.45 -22.31
C GLU A 17 35.43 -15.44 -21.89
N ILE A 18 34.79 -14.76 -22.84
CA ILE A 18 33.70 -13.82 -22.58
C ILE A 18 32.52 -14.54 -21.90
N THR A 19 32.17 -15.73 -22.38
CA THR A 19 31.07 -16.52 -21.82
C THR A 19 31.38 -16.96 -20.38
N LEU A 20 32.61 -17.38 -20.12
CA LEU A 20 33.04 -17.80 -18.78
C LEU A 20 33.03 -16.63 -17.80
N LEU A 21 33.52 -15.45 -18.20
CA LEU A 21 33.47 -14.23 -17.41
C LEU A 21 32.04 -13.81 -17.10
N PHE A 22 31.13 -13.91 -18.08
CA PHE A 22 29.72 -13.62 -17.89
C PHE A 22 29.07 -14.58 -16.89
N ILE A 23 29.33 -15.89 -17.01
CA ILE A 23 28.82 -16.90 -16.07
C ILE A 23 29.35 -16.62 -14.66
N LEU A 24 30.66 -16.40 -14.50
CA LEU A 24 31.26 -16.09 -13.21
C LEU A 24 30.68 -14.81 -12.60
N GLY A 25 30.54 -13.76 -13.41
CA GLY A 25 29.92 -12.50 -13.00
C GLY A 25 28.47 -12.68 -12.56
N SER A 26 27.70 -13.50 -13.28
CA SER A 26 26.30 -13.81 -12.92
C SER A 26 26.20 -14.55 -11.58
N ILE A 27 27.12 -15.48 -11.31
CA ILE A 27 27.19 -16.22 -10.03
C ILE A 27 27.55 -15.26 -8.90
N VAL A 28 28.56 -14.40 -9.08
CA VAL A 28 28.96 -13.41 -8.07
C VAL A 28 27.82 -12.43 -7.80
N PHE A 29 27.14 -11.95 -8.84
CA PHE A 29 25.97 -11.08 -8.70
C PHE A 29 24.82 -11.77 -7.96
N ALA A 30 24.53 -13.03 -8.26
CA ALA A 30 23.51 -13.80 -7.56
C ALA A 30 23.84 -13.98 -6.08
N ILE A 31 25.08 -14.34 -5.75
CA ILE A 31 25.55 -14.45 -4.36
C ILE A 31 25.40 -13.11 -3.64
N LEU A 32 25.83 -12.01 -4.27
CA LEU A 32 25.69 -10.66 -3.72
C LEU A 32 24.23 -10.34 -3.39
N MET A 33 23.32 -10.58 -4.32
CA MET A 33 21.88 -10.35 -4.13
C MET A 33 21.29 -11.20 -2.99
N VAL A 34 21.68 -12.48 -2.89
CA VAL A 34 21.26 -13.36 -1.79
C VAL A 34 21.79 -12.86 -0.44
N THR A 35 23.07 -12.47 -0.35
CA THR A 35 23.61 -11.89 0.90
C THR A 35 22.90 -10.60 1.30
N LEU A 36 22.61 -9.70 0.35
CA LEU A 36 21.86 -8.48 0.61
C LEU A 36 20.43 -8.79 1.09
N ALA A 37 19.77 -9.78 0.50
CA ALA A 37 18.45 -10.24 0.94
C ALA A 37 18.50 -10.82 2.37
N LEU A 38 19.48 -11.67 2.69
CA LEU A 38 19.64 -12.25 4.03
C LEU A 38 19.94 -11.17 5.09
N ILE A 39 20.78 -10.19 4.77
CA ILE A 39 21.08 -9.05 5.66
C ILE A 39 19.83 -8.17 5.84
N SER A 40 19.09 -7.91 4.76
CA SER A 40 17.83 -7.15 4.77
C SER A 40 16.77 -7.81 5.68
N ILE A 41 16.61 -9.13 5.57
CA ILE A 41 15.69 -9.91 6.41
C ILE A 41 16.12 -9.86 7.88
N ARG A 42 17.41 -10.07 8.19
CA ARG A 42 17.92 -10.08 9.57
C ARG A 42 17.86 -8.71 10.25
N ARG A 43 18.13 -7.63 9.54
CA ARG A 43 18.13 -6.26 10.11
C ARG A 43 16.75 -5.61 10.08
N GLY A 44 15.77 -6.23 9.41
CA GLY A 44 14.41 -5.73 9.34
C GLY A 44 14.26 -4.36 8.65
N LYS A 45 15.34 -3.89 8.00
CA LYS A 45 15.42 -2.66 7.23
C LYS A 45 15.80 -3.03 5.81
N ILE A 46 14.91 -2.73 4.89
CA ILE A 46 15.14 -2.90 3.46
C ILE A 46 16.13 -1.82 3.03
N TYR A 47 17.33 -2.23 2.58
CA TYR A 47 18.43 -1.30 2.26
C TYR A 47 18.13 -0.38 1.05
N PHE A 48 17.22 -0.79 0.15
CA PHE A 48 16.81 -0.04 -1.03
C PHE A 48 15.30 -0.18 -1.31
N PRO A 49 14.43 0.48 -0.52
CA PRO A 49 12.99 0.33 -0.66
C PRO A 49 12.46 0.88 -2.00
N SER A 50 13.08 1.92 -2.57
CA SER A 50 12.65 2.49 -3.86
C SER A 50 12.90 1.56 -5.04
N LEU A 51 14.04 0.87 -5.09
CA LEU A 51 14.43 0.01 -6.21
C LEU A 51 13.67 -1.32 -6.18
N ILE A 52 13.41 -1.85 -4.98
CA ILE A 52 12.50 -3.00 -4.80
C ILE A 52 11.08 -2.63 -5.21
N LYS A 53 10.56 -1.46 -4.82
CA LYS A 53 9.22 -1.00 -5.24
C LYS A 53 9.10 -0.91 -6.77
N SER A 54 10.08 -0.30 -7.44
CA SER A 54 10.09 -0.24 -8.92
C SER A 54 10.15 -1.63 -9.56
N GLY A 55 10.95 -2.55 -9.00
CA GLY A 55 11.01 -3.93 -9.46
C GLY A 55 9.68 -4.68 -9.27
N VAL A 56 9.03 -4.51 -8.11
CA VAL A 56 7.73 -5.10 -7.80
C VAL A 56 6.65 -4.61 -8.78
N VAL A 57 6.60 -3.31 -9.10
CA VAL A 57 5.64 -2.75 -10.07
C VAL A 57 5.87 -3.29 -11.49
N LEU A 58 7.12 -3.50 -11.90
CA LEU A 58 7.45 -4.06 -13.21
C LEU A 58 7.08 -5.55 -13.30
N VAL A 59 7.43 -6.32 -12.27
CA VAL A 59 7.05 -7.74 -12.13
C VAL A 59 5.53 -7.88 -12.07
N GLU A 60 4.83 -6.96 -11.42
CA GLU A 60 3.37 -6.90 -11.40
C GLU A 60 2.77 -6.69 -12.79
N GLY A 61 3.33 -5.79 -13.59
CA GLY A 61 2.88 -5.56 -14.97
C GLY A 61 3.00 -6.83 -15.83
N LEU A 62 4.13 -7.53 -15.70
CA LEU A 62 4.37 -8.83 -16.33
C LEU A 62 3.42 -9.91 -15.81
N MET A 63 3.27 -10.01 -14.48
CA MET A 63 2.38 -10.97 -13.84
C MET A 63 0.94 -10.76 -14.27
N LYS A 64 0.42 -9.53 -14.31
CA LYS A 64 -0.93 -9.23 -14.82
C LYS A 64 -1.08 -9.58 -16.30
N ALA A 65 -0.07 -9.30 -17.12
CA ALA A 65 -0.11 -9.67 -18.53
C ALA A 65 -0.18 -11.20 -18.72
N LEU A 66 0.63 -11.94 -17.96
CA LEU A 66 0.58 -13.40 -17.89
C LEU A 66 -0.76 -13.89 -17.32
N PHE A 67 -1.23 -13.34 -16.21
CA PHE A 67 -2.47 -13.76 -15.55
C PHE A 67 -3.70 -13.48 -16.40
N ARG A 68 -3.75 -12.37 -17.15
CA ARG A 68 -4.79 -12.15 -18.17
C ARG A 68 -4.71 -13.16 -19.30
N LEU A 69 -3.51 -13.56 -19.71
CA LEU A 69 -3.32 -14.62 -20.71
C LEU A 69 -3.78 -16.00 -20.21
N PHE A 70 -3.65 -16.26 -18.91
CA PHE A 70 -4.05 -17.51 -18.24
C PHE A 70 -5.44 -17.46 -17.58
N GLY A 71 -6.20 -16.38 -17.73
CA GLY A 71 -7.58 -16.27 -17.22
C GLY A 71 -7.71 -16.14 -15.69
N LEU A 72 -6.67 -15.67 -15.00
CA LEU A 72 -6.69 -15.42 -13.56
C LEU A 72 -7.35 -14.08 -13.23
N GLU A 73 -8.18 -14.07 -12.19
CA GLU A 73 -9.04 -12.95 -11.82
C GLU A 73 -8.23 -11.80 -11.20
N ASP A 74 -8.35 -10.59 -11.76
CA ASP A 74 -7.56 -9.40 -11.38
C ASP A 74 -7.67 -9.05 -9.87
N GLN A 75 -8.75 -9.47 -9.21
CA GLN A 75 -9.03 -9.16 -7.80
C GLN A 75 -8.06 -9.85 -6.83
N GLN A 76 -7.77 -11.15 -7.03
CA GLN A 76 -6.87 -11.92 -6.14
C GLN A 76 -5.44 -11.42 -6.21
N VAL A 77 -5.03 -10.99 -7.41
CA VAL A 77 -3.71 -10.40 -7.64
C VAL A 77 -3.61 -9.07 -6.90
N ASN A 78 -4.63 -8.22 -7.03
CA ASN A 78 -4.64 -6.91 -6.37
C ASN A 78 -4.65 -7.01 -4.84
N SER A 79 -5.40 -7.96 -4.25
CA SER A 79 -5.41 -8.15 -2.79
C SER A 79 -4.03 -8.54 -2.27
N PHE A 80 -3.37 -9.48 -2.93
CA PHE A 80 -2.00 -9.87 -2.58
C PHE A 80 -1.02 -8.68 -2.61
N PHE A 81 -1.10 -7.82 -3.63
CA PHE A 81 -0.26 -6.63 -3.69
C PHE A 81 -0.52 -5.64 -2.55
N ILE A 82 -1.78 -5.44 -2.16
CA ILE A 82 -2.14 -4.55 -1.05
C ILE A 82 -1.62 -5.11 0.27
N GLU A 83 -1.79 -6.41 0.52
CA GLU A 83 -1.29 -7.09 1.73
C GLU A 83 0.24 -7.03 1.82
N LEU A 84 0.93 -7.30 0.71
CA LEU A 84 2.39 -7.22 0.64
C LEU A 84 2.87 -5.79 0.93
N HIS A 85 2.24 -4.78 0.31
CA HIS A 85 2.57 -3.38 0.54
C HIS A 85 2.37 -2.96 2.00
N ASN A 86 1.23 -3.33 2.59
CA ASN A 86 0.93 -3.08 3.99
C ASN A 86 1.98 -3.71 4.92
N SER A 87 2.34 -4.98 4.66
CA SER A 87 3.36 -5.70 5.43
C SER A 87 4.72 -5.01 5.36
N MET A 88 5.13 -4.56 4.17
CA MET A 88 6.40 -3.85 3.96
C MET A 88 6.45 -2.49 4.67
N ASN A 89 5.34 -1.75 4.70
CA ASN A 89 5.27 -0.43 5.33
C ASN A 89 4.92 -0.46 6.82
N LYS A 90 4.44 -1.58 7.36
CA LYS A 90 3.94 -1.71 8.74
C LYS A 90 4.90 -1.10 9.78
N ARG A 91 6.17 -1.49 9.78
CA ARG A 91 7.17 -0.98 10.73
C ARG A 91 7.44 0.52 10.58
N ALA A 92 7.49 1.01 9.34
CA ALA A 92 7.69 2.42 9.08
C ALA A 92 6.46 3.23 9.53
N PHE A 93 5.26 2.70 9.35
CA PHE A 93 4.01 3.30 9.78
C PHE A 93 3.91 3.37 11.30
N GLU A 94 4.24 2.27 12.00
CA GLU A 94 4.30 2.20 13.47
C GLU A 94 5.19 3.29 14.07
N ALA A 95 6.32 3.61 13.43
CA ALA A 95 7.28 4.60 13.91
C ALA A 95 6.81 6.06 13.78
N VAL A 96 5.77 6.35 12.98
CA VAL A 96 5.26 7.71 12.78
C VAL A 96 4.27 8.06 13.90
N PRO A 97 4.39 9.20 14.61
CA PRO A 97 3.41 9.60 15.62
C PRO A 97 2.00 9.82 15.03
N VAL A 98 0.93 9.45 15.75
CA VAL A 98 -0.46 9.51 15.25
C VAL A 98 -0.87 10.90 14.74
N ARG A 99 -0.44 11.96 15.42
CA ARG A 99 -0.69 13.37 15.01
C ARG A 99 -0.15 13.74 13.63
N ASP A 100 0.84 13.01 13.15
CA ASP A 100 1.46 13.16 11.82
C ASP A 100 0.83 12.20 10.79
N ARG A 101 -0.22 11.47 11.16
CA ARG A 101 -0.95 10.53 10.30
C ARG A 101 -2.30 11.10 9.86
N ALA A 102 -2.77 10.67 8.69
CA ALA A 102 -4.11 10.99 8.20
C ALA A 102 -4.86 9.73 7.72
N ILE A 103 -6.18 9.73 7.86
CA ILE A 103 -7.05 8.66 7.33
C ILE A 103 -7.93 9.26 6.24
N PHE A 104 -7.99 8.60 5.10
CA PHE A 104 -8.85 8.96 3.98
C PHE A 104 -9.96 7.92 3.84
N LEU A 105 -11.19 8.33 4.09
CA LEU A 105 -12.39 7.52 3.93
C LEU A 105 -13.05 7.82 2.58
N PRO A 106 -13.52 6.80 1.84
CA PRO A 106 -14.15 7.00 0.56
C PRO A 106 -15.57 7.52 0.76
N GLN A 107 -16.07 8.29 -0.22
CA GLN A 107 -17.43 8.80 -0.18
C GLN A 107 -18.51 7.71 -0.25
N CYS A 108 -18.17 6.52 -0.74
CA CYS A 108 -19.05 5.38 -0.97
C CYS A 108 -19.56 4.72 0.32
N LEU A 109 -18.94 5.02 1.48
CA LEU A 109 -19.38 4.55 2.80
C LEU A 109 -20.59 5.35 3.33
N ARG A 110 -20.93 6.49 2.71
CA ARG A 110 -22.06 7.29 3.15
C ARG A 110 -23.39 6.67 2.68
N SER A 111 -24.43 6.90 3.46
CA SER A 111 -25.81 6.69 2.97
C SER A 111 -26.15 7.70 1.89
N SER A 112 -26.90 7.25 0.88
CA SER A 112 -27.46 8.10 -0.18
C SER A 112 -28.20 9.35 0.35
N LYS A 113 -28.76 9.28 1.56
CA LYS A 113 -29.50 10.37 2.23
C LYS A 113 -28.63 11.27 3.13
N CYS A 114 -27.30 11.14 3.07
CA CYS A 114 -26.40 11.90 3.94
C CYS A 114 -26.46 13.42 3.67
N PRO A 115 -26.69 14.27 4.68
CA PRO A 115 -26.79 15.73 4.52
C PRO A 115 -25.43 16.43 4.46
N ALA A 116 -24.32 15.68 4.32
CA ALA A 116 -22.97 16.24 4.23
C ALA A 116 -22.74 16.88 2.87
N HIS A 117 -22.20 18.10 2.86
CA HIS A 117 -21.87 18.81 1.63
C HIS A 117 -20.37 18.74 1.35
N LEU A 118 -20.02 18.84 0.06
CA LEU A 118 -18.65 18.88 -0.37
C LEU A 118 -18.04 20.25 -0.05
N THR A 119 -16.93 20.24 0.67
CA THR A 119 -16.12 21.42 0.98
C THR A 119 -14.74 21.30 0.31
N PRO A 120 -13.91 22.36 0.29
CA PRO A 120 -12.55 22.27 -0.24
C PRO A 120 -11.66 21.21 0.43
N GLU A 121 -12.01 20.76 1.64
CA GLU A 121 -11.30 19.73 2.42
C GLU A 121 -11.95 18.35 2.34
N GLY A 122 -12.98 18.19 1.49
CA GLY A 122 -13.77 16.97 1.37
C GLY A 122 -15.15 17.12 1.98
N LEU A 123 -15.79 15.98 2.23
CA LEU A 123 -17.14 15.90 2.79
C LEU A 123 -17.06 16.06 4.31
N LYS A 124 -17.71 17.10 4.83
CA LYS A 124 -17.75 17.33 6.28
C LYS A 124 -18.91 16.55 6.89
N CYS A 125 -18.60 15.46 7.59
CA CYS A 125 -19.60 14.66 8.29
C CYS A 125 -20.35 15.52 9.30
N LYS A 126 -21.69 15.42 9.32
CA LYS A 126 -22.58 16.08 10.29
C LYS A 126 -23.02 15.15 11.42
N CYS A 127 -22.40 13.96 11.54
CA CYS A 127 -22.77 12.90 12.48
C CYS A 127 -24.28 12.58 12.45
N CYS A 128 -24.86 12.50 11.24
CA CYS A 128 -26.30 12.32 11.04
C CYS A 128 -26.87 10.94 11.45
N GLY A 129 -26.04 10.00 11.90
CA GLY A 129 -26.46 8.65 12.28
C GLY A 129 -26.80 7.68 11.14
N LEU A 130 -26.87 8.15 9.89
CA LEU A 130 -27.27 7.34 8.73
C LEU A 130 -26.16 6.40 8.19
N CYS A 131 -24.94 6.49 8.69
CA CYS A 131 -23.82 5.61 8.33
C CYS A 131 -22.79 5.57 9.46
N MET A 132 -21.94 4.54 9.45
CA MET A 132 -20.95 4.31 10.50
C MET A 132 -19.85 5.37 10.56
N ILE A 133 -19.62 6.15 9.50
CA ILE A 133 -18.63 7.25 9.49
C ILE A 133 -18.89 8.22 10.65
N GLY A 134 -20.15 8.58 10.92
CA GLY A 134 -20.49 9.51 12.00
C GLY A 134 -20.14 9.01 13.40
N TYR A 135 -20.13 7.68 13.59
CA TYR A 135 -19.75 7.05 14.84
C TYR A 135 -18.22 6.95 15.00
N TRP A 136 -17.52 6.55 13.94
CA TRP A 136 -16.08 6.31 13.98
C TRP A 136 -15.21 7.56 13.86
N LEU A 137 -15.70 8.58 13.15
CA LEU A 137 -14.94 9.81 12.91
C LEU A 137 -14.49 10.49 14.22
N PRO A 138 -15.36 10.74 15.21
CA PRO A 138 -14.93 11.36 16.47
C PRO A 138 -13.96 10.48 17.27
N LEU A 139 -14.08 9.15 17.18
CA LEU A 139 -13.21 8.22 17.90
C LEU A 139 -11.78 8.24 17.34
N LEU A 140 -11.65 8.23 16.01
CA LEU A 140 -10.34 8.33 15.35
C LEU A 140 -9.71 9.71 15.57
N GLU A 141 -10.50 10.79 15.53
CA GLU A 141 -10.03 12.15 15.85
C GLU A 141 -9.56 12.27 17.30
N LYS A 142 -10.25 11.65 18.26
CA LYS A 142 -9.81 11.58 19.67
C LYS A 142 -8.48 10.85 19.83
N MET A 143 -8.19 9.84 19.00
CA MET A 143 -6.87 9.19 18.96
C MET A 143 -5.76 10.10 18.39
N GLY A 144 -6.12 11.26 17.83
CA GLY A 144 -5.19 12.25 17.27
C GLY A 144 -5.04 12.17 15.75
N TYR A 145 -5.81 11.31 15.07
CA TYR A 145 -5.80 11.25 13.60
C TYR A 145 -6.49 12.48 12.98
N ARG A 146 -5.98 12.92 11.84
CA ARG A 146 -6.76 13.77 10.92
C ARG A 146 -7.52 12.87 9.96
N VAL A 147 -8.84 12.93 9.97
CA VAL A 147 -9.67 12.07 9.14
C VAL A 147 -10.39 12.91 8.09
N PHE A 148 -10.30 12.49 6.83
CA PHE A 148 -10.93 13.17 5.70
C PHE A 148 -11.84 12.19 4.97
N SER A 149 -13.09 12.57 4.74
CA SER A 149 -13.96 11.87 3.79
C SER A 149 -13.85 12.56 2.44
N VAL A 150 -13.39 11.85 1.42
CA VAL A 150 -13.07 12.46 0.11
C VAL A 150 -13.65 11.66 -1.05
N PRO A 151 -14.10 12.34 -2.13
CA PRO A 151 -14.70 11.68 -3.29
C PRO A 151 -13.67 11.13 -4.30
N GLY A 152 -12.38 11.46 -4.17
CA GLY A 152 -11.37 10.99 -5.12
C GLY A 152 -9.94 11.42 -4.80
N SER A 153 -9.00 10.85 -5.54
CA SER A 153 -7.54 10.98 -5.31
C SER A 153 -7.01 12.42 -5.45
N SER A 154 -7.69 13.29 -6.20
CA SER A 154 -7.33 14.71 -6.33
C SER A 154 -7.47 15.47 -5.01
N PHE A 155 -8.47 15.13 -4.19
CA PHE A 155 -8.64 15.68 -2.85
C PHE A 155 -7.56 15.16 -1.91
N ILE A 156 -7.19 13.87 -2.00
CA ILE A 156 -6.10 13.29 -1.20
C ILE A 156 -4.81 14.08 -1.44
N LYS A 157 -4.41 14.28 -2.70
CA LYS A 157 -3.21 15.07 -3.06
C LYS A 157 -3.25 16.49 -2.50
N ARG A 158 -4.43 17.12 -2.49
CA ARG A 158 -4.63 18.47 -1.95
C ARG A 158 -4.45 18.50 -0.42
N MET A 159 -5.06 17.55 0.29
CA MET A 159 -4.95 17.44 1.74
C MET A 159 -3.52 17.08 2.16
N VAL A 160 -2.86 16.18 1.44
CA VAL A 160 -1.44 15.86 1.65
C VAL A 160 -0.57 17.11 1.50
N ARG A 161 -0.78 17.93 0.46
CA ARG A 161 -0.02 19.18 0.28
C ARG A 161 -0.28 20.20 1.38
N LYS A 162 -1.53 20.32 1.82
CA LYS A 162 -1.95 21.28 2.86
C LYS A 162 -1.47 20.89 4.25
N TYR A 163 -1.68 19.63 4.64
CA TYR A 163 -1.47 19.16 6.01
C TYR A 163 -0.16 18.40 6.21
N ARG A 164 0.55 18.06 5.12
CA ARG A 164 1.87 17.40 5.14
C ARG A 164 1.94 16.21 6.12
N PRO A 165 1.00 15.25 6.06
CA PRO A 165 1.11 14.04 6.87
C PRO A 165 2.36 13.26 6.46
N LYS A 166 2.97 12.54 7.40
CA LYS A 166 4.10 11.62 7.14
C LYS A 166 3.62 10.23 6.76
N ALA A 167 2.45 9.84 7.26
CA ALA A 167 1.82 8.57 6.94
C ALA A 167 0.32 8.70 6.72
N ILE A 168 -0.25 7.82 5.90
CA ILE A 168 -1.68 7.82 5.60
C ILE A 168 -2.28 6.42 5.65
N ILE A 169 -3.55 6.32 6.03
CA ILE A 169 -4.38 5.14 5.81
C ILE A 169 -5.40 5.48 4.72
N GLY A 170 -5.36 4.76 3.61
CA GLY A 170 -6.33 4.88 2.53
C GLY A 170 -7.38 3.77 2.61
N VAL A 171 -8.65 4.15 2.59
CA VAL A 171 -9.77 3.20 2.59
C VAL A 171 -10.51 3.32 1.26
N GLY A 172 -10.92 2.20 0.66
CA GLY A 172 -11.61 2.20 -0.63
C GLY A 172 -11.89 0.80 -1.16
N CYS A 173 -12.44 0.72 -2.38
CA CYS A 173 -12.49 -0.54 -3.10
C CYS A 173 -11.07 -0.98 -3.54
N MET A 174 -10.94 -2.21 -4.03
CA MET A 174 -9.65 -2.80 -4.39
C MET A 174 -8.83 -1.90 -5.34
N GLY A 175 -9.48 -1.37 -6.38
CA GLY A 175 -8.85 -0.47 -7.35
C GLY A 175 -8.42 0.88 -6.74
N GLU A 176 -9.31 1.52 -5.98
CA GLU A 176 -9.01 2.81 -5.33
C GLU A 176 -7.86 2.71 -4.33
N VAL A 177 -7.84 1.65 -3.51
CA VAL A 177 -6.76 1.43 -2.53
C VAL A 177 -5.44 1.25 -3.27
N LYS A 178 -5.40 0.38 -4.27
CA LYS A 178 -4.20 0.15 -5.08
C LYS A 178 -3.64 1.43 -5.70
N GLU A 179 -4.49 2.18 -6.43
CA GLU A 179 -4.09 3.45 -7.03
C GLU A 179 -3.64 4.47 -5.96
N GLY A 180 -4.31 4.47 -4.81
CA GLY A 180 -3.96 5.29 -3.65
C GLY A 180 -2.58 4.95 -3.08
N LEU A 181 -2.23 3.68 -2.97
CA LEU A 181 -0.91 3.23 -2.50
C LEU A 181 0.20 3.63 -3.46
N GLU A 182 0.02 3.40 -4.77
CA GLU A 182 0.98 3.82 -5.80
C GLU A 182 1.17 5.34 -5.82
N MET A 183 0.07 6.08 -5.68
CA MET A 183 0.10 7.54 -5.61
C MET A 183 0.84 8.04 -4.36
N SER A 184 0.63 7.37 -3.23
CA SER A 184 1.30 7.71 -1.97
C SER A 184 2.80 7.48 -2.03
N ASP A 185 3.22 6.38 -2.66
CA ASP A 185 4.63 6.06 -2.90
C ASP A 185 5.30 7.12 -3.77
N LYS A 186 4.64 7.57 -4.84
CA LYS A 186 5.13 8.68 -5.68
C LYS A 186 5.27 10.00 -4.91
N LEU A 187 4.48 10.18 -3.85
CA LEU A 187 4.57 11.34 -2.97
C LEU A 187 5.54 11.17 -1.80
N GLY A 188 6.19 10.01 -1.67
CA GLY A 188 7.11 9.71 -0.57
C GLY A 188 6.42 9.54 0.79
N LEU A 189 5.13 9.20 0.80
CA LEU A 189 4.35 8.95 2.01
C LEU A 189 4.44 7.48 2.42
N ILE A 190 4.41 7.23 3.73
CA ILE A 190 4.20 5.87 4.25
C ILE A 190 2.69 5.59 4.22
N SER A 191 2.25 4.58 3.47
CA SER A 191 0.83 4.32 3.26
C SER A 191 0.43 2.90 3.68
N MET A 192 -0.75 2.80 4.29
CA MET A 192 -1.47 1.56 4.57
C MET A 192 -2.82 1.59 3.86
N GLY A 193 -3.25 0.47 3.30
CA GLY A 193 -4.52 0.33 2.57
C GLY A 193 -5.51 -0.56 3.31
N VAL A 194 -6.79 -0.18 3.35
CA VAL A 194 -7.89 -0.99 3.90
C VAL A 194 -8.96 -1.13 2.83
N VAL A 195 -9.20 -2.36 2.40
CA VAL A 195 -10.19 -2.66 1.34
C VAL A 195 -11.56 -2.82 1.97
N THR A 196 -12.58 -2.26 1.34
CA THR A 196 -13.99 -2.43 1.73
C THR A 196 -14.49 -3.85 1.43
N LEU A 197 -15.36 -4.39 2.29
CA LEU A 197 -15.91 -5.75 2.15
C LEU A 197 -16.81 -5.92 0.93
N LYS A 198 -17.47 -4.85 0.50
CA LYS A 198 -18.37 -4.82 -0.64
C LYS A 198 -17.92 -3.76 -1.63
N GLU A 199 -17.74 -4.15 -2.88
CA GLU A 199 -17.48 -3.21 -3.97
C GLU A 199 -18.79 -2.55 -4.44
N GLY A 200 -18.75 -1.25 -4.71
CA GLY A 200 -19.91 -0.48 -5.15
C GLY A 200 -19.73 1.02 -4.96
N CYS A 201 -20.56 1.82 -5.64
CA CYS A 201 -20.47 3.28 -5.57
C CYS A 201 -21.29 3.90 -4.42
N VAL A 202 -22.18 3.12 -3.77
CA VAL A 202 -23.08 3.61 -2.71
C VAL A 202 -23.27 2.50 -1.66
N GLU A 203 -23.28 2.88 -0.38
CA GLU A 203 -23.57 1.99 0.76
C GLU A 203 -22.67 0.74 0.79
N THR A 204 -21.39 0.98 0.57
CA THR A 204 -20.33 -0.01 0.80
C THR A 204 -20.08 -0.21 2.30
N TYR A 205 -19.55 -1.37 2.65
CA TYR A 205 -19.25 -1.73 4.03
C TYR A 205 -17.75 -1.80 4.26
N LEU A 206 -17.31 -1.21 5.36
CA LEU A 206 -15.94 -1.29 5.83
C LEU A 206 -15.89 -2.18 7.06
N ASP A 207 -14.90 -3.06 7.11
CA ASP A 207 -14.48 -3.66 8.38
C ASP A 207 -13.75 -2.59 9.20
N TRP A 208 -14.48 -1.99 10.13
CA TRP A 208 -13.94 -0.95 10.99
C TRP A 208 -12.96 -1.50 12.03
N GLU A 209 -13.06 -2.79 12.38
CA GLU A 209 -12.10 -3.44 13.27
C GLU A 209 -10.74 -3.53 12.58
N MET A 210 -10.72 -3.97 11.32
CA MET A 210 -9.49 -3.97 10.51
C MET A 210 -8.88 -2.58 10.37
N LEU A 211 -9.69 -1.53 10.13
CA LEU A 211 -9.20 -0.15 10.11
C LEU A 211 -8.59 0.24 11.47
N LEU A 212 -9.26 -0.14 12.56
CA LEU A 212 -8.81 0.17 13.91
C LEU A 212 -7.52 -0.56 14.28
N GLU A 213 -7.34 -1.82 13.87
CA GLU A 213 -6.10 -2.58 14.06
C GLU A 213 -4.91 -1.85 13.43
N ILE A 214 -5.06 -1.36 12.20
CA ILE A 214 -4.02 -0.58 11.53
C ILE A 214 -3.84 0.78 12.22
N ALA A 215 -4.92 1.43 12.65
CA ALA A 215 -4.85 2.72 13.33
C ALA A 215 -4.15 2.65 14.70
N LYS A 216 -4.22 1.49 15.38
CA LYS A 216 -3.57 1.25 16.69
C LYS A 216 -2.08 0.96 16.58
N LEU A 217 -1.54 0.73 15.39
CA LEU A 217 -0.13 0.41 15.19
C LEU A 217 0.79 1.50 15.76
N GLY A 218 1.65 1.15 16.72
CA GLY A 218 2.58 2.09 17.37
C GLY A 218 1.92 3.10 18.30
N VAL A 219 0.68 2.85 18.74
CA VAL A 219 -0.06 3.68 19.70
C VAL A 219 -0.02 3.02 21.08
N ASP A 220 0.22 3.81 22.13
CA ASP A 220 0.16 3.32 23.51
C ASP A 220 -1.29 2.92 23.86
N PRO A 221 -1.54 1.67 24.31
CA PRO A 221 -2.88 1.21 24.69
C PRO A 221 -3.61 2.14 25.66
N GLY A 222 -2.89 2.85 26.55
CA GLY A 222 -3.49 3.78 27.52
C GLY A 222 -4.07 5.06 26.90
N THR A 223 -3.72 5.37 25.65
CA THR A 223 -4.22 6.55 24.92
C THR A 223 -5.41 6.25 24.01
N ILE A 224 -5.78 4.98 23.89
CA ILE A 224 -6.93 4.56 23.08
C ILE A 224 -8.21 4.80 23.90
N PRO A 225 -9.18 5.58 23.40
CA PRO A 225 -10.47 5.75 24.05
C PRO A 225 -11.09 4.40 24.48
N PRO A 226 -11.53 4.23 25.74
CA PRO A 226 -12.11 2.97 26.22
C PRO A 226 -13.32 2.51 25.38
N ASP A 227 -14.06 3.48 24.84
CA ASP A 227 -15.19 3.30 23.93
C ASP A 227 -14.83 2.46 22.68
N LEU A 228 -13.56 2.39 22.28
CA LEU A 228 -13.04 1.59 21.16
C LEU A 228 -12.62 0.16 21.56
N ILE A 229 -12.61 -0.15 22.85
CA ILE A 229 -12.28 -1.49 23.39
C ILE A 229 -13.56 -2.30 23.60
N THR A 230 -14.69 -1.63 23.88
CA THR A 230 -15.99 -2.24 24.20
C THR A 230 -16.94 -2.33 23.00
N LEU A 231 -16.43 -2.26 21.77
CA LEU A 231 -17.28 -2.35 20.60
C LEU A 231 -18.08 -3.66 20.63
N PRO A 232 -19.42 -3.64 20.54
CA PRO A 232 -20.16 -4.85 20.29
C PRO A 232 -19.65 -5.43 18.98
N LYS A 233 -19.18 -6.69 19.02
CA LYS A 233 -18.87 -7.48 17.83
C LYS A 233 -20.02 -7.28 16.85
N ASN A 234 -19.70 -6.80 15.65
CA ASN A 234 -20.66 -6.39 14.64
C ASN A 234 -21.86 -7.34 14.59
N ASN A 235 -23.05 -6.87 15.03
CA ASN A 235 -24.28 -7.61 14.80
C ASN A 235 -24.64 -7.40 13.33
N ASN A 236 -24.28 -8.39 12.53
CA ASN A 236 -24.68 -8.55 11.14
C ASN A 236 -26.19 -8.39 10.99
N THR A 237 -26.64 -7.28 10.40
CA THR A 237 -27.89 -7.16 9.64
C THR A 237 -27.76 -6.06 8.62
#